data_AF-A0A961CGM7-F1
#
_entry.id   AF-A0A961CGM7-F1
#
_cell.length_a   1.000
_cell.length_b   1.000
_cell.length_c   1.000
_cell.angle_alpha   90.00
_cell.angle_beta   90.00
_cell.angle_gamma   90.00
#
_symmetry.space_group_name_H-M   'P 1'
#
loop_
_entity.id
_entity.type
_entity.pdbx_description
1 polymer ?
#
loop_
_entity_poly.entity_id
_entity_poly.type
_entity_poly.pdbx_seq_one_letter_code
_entity_poly.pdbx_strand_id
1 'polypeptide(L)'
;MRRLLAGCALAATLIVALLDLAVVPGRAAVDAAPVTADPCAVVDSCGLGELAARSGVRFGFLYGPSSDAARQELSLRHSTMALNHALSWNVIEPSRGTYVFAPADAHAAYADAHGLDQHGMHFVWDQVGLDDLPTWVETITDADELRAVLRQRARVLFDRYPGLA
;
A
#
# COMPACT_ATOMS: atom_id res chain seq x y z
N MET A 1 18.35 -1.51 -94.86
CA MET A 1 19.01 -2.29 -93.78
C MET A 1 18.45 -1.79 -92.45
N ARG A 2 17.31 -2.33 -91.99
CA ARG A 2 17.15 -3.28 -90.83
C ARG A 2 17.84 -2.72 -89.56
N ARG A 3 17.16 -2.36 -88.46
CA ARG A 3 16.11 -3.05 -87.67
C ARG A 3 15.26 -1.96 -86.94
N LEU A 4 13.93 -1.86 -87.03
CA LEU A 4 12.82 -2.64 -86.44
C LEU A 4 12.92 -2.91 -84.94
N LEU A 5 12.01 -2.27 -84.17
CA LEU A 5 11.28 -2.69 -82.95
C LEU A 5 10.21 -1.58 -82.73
N ALA A 6 8.94 -1.72 -83.14
CA ALA A 6 7.85 -2.46 -82.47
C ALA A 6 7.82 -2.18 -80.96
N GLY A 7 6.82 -1.58 -80.33
CA GLY A 7 5.49 -1.11 -80.67
C GLY A 7 4.76 -0.90 -79.33
N CYS A 8 3.88 0.08 -79.20
CA CYS A 8 2.79 -0.01 -78.20
C CYS A 8 1.64 0.90 -78.62
N ALA A 9 0.45 0.35 -78.49
CA ALA A 9 -0.77 0.72 -79.19
C ALA A 9 -1.54 1.87 -78.54
N LEU A 10 -2.28 2.59 -79.41
CA LEU A 10 -3.64 3.14 -79.27
C LEU A 10 -4.09 3.60 -77.87
N ALA A 11 -4.29 4.90 -77.69
CA ALA A 11 -5.50 5.66 -78.04
C ALA A 11 -6.63 5.56 -76.99
N ALA A 12 -6.72 6.66 -76.24
CA ALA A 12 -7.87 7.28 -75.58
C ALA A 12 -9.26 6.60 -75.66
N THR A 13 -9.86 6.41 -74.49
CA THR A 13 -11.30 6.61 -74.29
C THR A 13 -11.56 7.28 -72.94
N LEU A 14 -12.11 8.50 -73.01
CA LEU A 14 -12.81 9.22 -71.93
C LEU A 14 -13.91 8.32 -71.32
N ILE A 15 -14.17 8.46 -70.02
CA ILE A 15 -15.51 8.75 -69.46
C ILE A 15 -15.34 9.31 -68.03
N VAL A 16 -16.09 10.39 -67.82
CA VAL A 16 -16.17 11.29 -66.67
C VAL A 16 -16.74 10.61 -65.43
N ALA A 17 -16.18 10.90 -64.26
CA ALA A 17 -16.92 10.90 -62.99
C ALA A 17 -16.32 11.95 -62.05
N LEU A 18 -16.85 13.16 -62.13
CA LEU A 18 -16.78 14.16 -61.06
C LEU A 18 -17.59 13.61 -59.87
N LEU A 19 -16.93 13.30 -58.76
CA LEU A 19 -17.55 13.22 -57.45
C LEU A 19 -16.58 13.79 -56.43
N ASP A 20 -16.97 14.89 -55.80
CA ASP A 20 -16.26 15.54 -54.70
C ASP A 20 -15.96 14.55 -53.57
N LEU A 21 -14.71 14.53 -53.10
CA LEU A 21 -14.42 14.06 -51.75
C LEU A 21 -13.53 15.07 -51.04
N ALA A 22 -14.13 15.67 -50.01
CA ALA A 22 -13.60 16.71 -49.15
C ALA A 22 -12.14 16.46 -48.73
N VAL A 23 -11.32 17.51 -48.80
CA VAL A 23 -10.11 17.62 -48.00
C VAL A 23 -10.54 17.60 -46.53
N VAL A 24 -10.37 16.46 -45.88
CA VAL A 24 -10.47 16.36 -44.42
C VAL A 24 -9.30 17.18 -43.86
N PRO A 25 -9.53 18.26 -43.09
CA PRO A 25 -8.44 18.96 -42.44
C PRO A 25 -7.70 17.96 -41.55
N GLY A 26 -6.37 17.95 -41.68
CA GLY A 26 -5.50 16.96 -41.07
C GLY A 26 -5.90 16.63 -39.65
N ARG A 27 -6.00 15.33 -39.35
CA ARG A 27 -5.94 14.86 -37.97
C ARG A 27 -4.68 15.47 -37.38
N ALA A 28 -4.84 16.39 -36.43
CA ALA A 28 -3.75 16.71 -35.53
C ALA A 28 -3.26 15.37 -34.99
N ALA A 29 -1.99 15.04 -35.24
CA ALA A 29 -1.36 13.95 -34.53
C ALA A 29 -1.53 14.29 -33.05
N VAL A 30 -2.40 13.56 -32.37
CA VAL A 30 -2.37 13.56 -30.93
C VAL A 30 -1.03 12.95 -30.63
N ASP A 31 -0.05 13.76 -30.23
CA ASP A 31 1.22 13.24 -29.74
C ASP A 31 0.84 12.27 -28.63
N ALA A 32 0.98 10.97 -28.92
CA ALA A 32 0.83 9.95 -27.91
C ALA A 32 1.91 10.28 -26.89
N ALA A 33 1.51 10.82 -25.74
CA ALA A 33 2.42 11.00 -24.63
C ALA A 33 3.16 9.67 -24.45
N PRO A 34 4.50 9.69 -24.36
CA PRO A 34 5.25 8.45 -24.22
C PRO A 34 4.69 7.70 -23.01
N VAL A 35 4.15 6.51 -23.26
CA VAL A 35 3.78 5.59 -22.18
C VAL A 35 5.10 5.20 -21.54
N THR A 36 5.47 5.89 -20.46
CA THR A 36 6.60 5.49 -19.65
C THR A 36 6.28 4.09 -19.12
N ALA A 37 7.08 3.11 -19.50
CA ALA A 37 6.95 1.76 -18.97
C ALA A 37 6.95 1.85 -17.43
N ASP A 38 5.99 1.17 -16.80
CA ASP A 38 5.95 1.11 -15.35
C ASP A 38 7.27 0.49 -14.86
N PRO A 39 8.09 1.21 -14.07
CA PRO A 39 9.37 0.68 -13.60
C PRO A 39 9.19 -0.59 -12.78
N CYS A 40 8.01 -0.79 -12.17
CA CYS A 40 7.66 -1.97 -11.39
C CYS A 40 6.99 -3.09 -12.21
N ALA A 41 6.83 -2.94 -13.53
CA ALA A 41 6.34 -4.03 -14.38
C ALA A 41 7.37 -5.16 -14.56
N VAL A 42 8.64 -4.90 -14.24
CA VAL A 42 9.70 -5.91 -14.23
C VAL A 42 9.67 -6.65 -12.90
N VAL A 43 9.65 -7.98 -12.92
CA VAL A 43 9.72 -8.79 -11.70
C VAL A 43 10.97 -8.42 -10.90
N ASP A 44 10.83 -8.32 -9.58
CA ASP A 44 11.88 -7.94 -8.60
C ASP A 44 12.45 -6.52 -8.68
N SER A 45 12.06 -5.72 -9.69
CA SER A 45 12.50 -4.32 -9.81
C SER A 45 12.02 -3.43 -8.66
N CYS A 46 10.81 -3.69 -8.15
CA CYS A 46 10.21 -2.99 -7.02
C CYS A 46 9.90 -3.97 -5.89
N GLY A 47 9.92 -3.47 -4.65
CA GLY A 47 9.38 -4.19 -3.50
C GLY A 47 7.85 -4.14 -3.46
N LEU A 48 7.23 -5.00 -2.64
CA LEU A 48 5.78 -4.96 -2.43
C LEU A 48 5.33 -3.63 -1.80
N GLY A 49 6.20 -3.00 -1.00
CA GLY A 49 5.89 -1.71 -0.37
C GLY A 49 5.76 -0.60 -1.41
N GLU A 50 6.65 -0.56 -2.39
CA GLU A 50 6.58 0.41 -3.49
C GLU A 50 5.36 0.19 -4.39
N LEU A 51 5.06 -1.08 -4.73
CA LEU A 51 3.84 -1.44 -5.46
C LEU A 51 2.57 -1.04 -4.68
N ALA A 52 2.56 -1.25 -3.37
CA ALA A 52 1.45 -0.89 -2.49
C ALA A 52 1.23 0.64 -2.46
N ALA A 53 2.31 1.41 -2.26
CA ALA A 53 2.27 2.87 -2.27
C ALA A 53 1.73 3.42 -3.60
N ARG A 54 2.20 2.89 -4.74
CA ARG A 54 1.73 3.29 -6.08
C ARG A 54 0.28 2.90 -6.35
N SER A 55 -0.19 1.82 -5.72
CA SER A 55 -1.57 1.33 -5.86
C SER A 55 -2.54 1.93 -4.84
N GLY A 56 -2.05 2.77 -3.90
CA GLY A 56 -2.87 3.36 -2.84
C GLY A 56 -3.36 2.36 -1.78
N VAL A 57 -2.68 1.21 -1.64
CA VAL A 57 -2.97 0.22 -0.60
C VAL A 57 -1.83 0.18 0.41
N ARG A 58 -2.10 -0.26 1.64
CA ARG A 58 -1.06 -0.50 2.63
C ARG A 58 -0.69 -1.98 2.62
N PHE A 59 0.61 -2.24 2.61
CA PHE A 59 1.15 -3.59 2.79
C PHE A 59 2.10 -3.56 3.97
N GLY A 60 2.04 -4.56 4.84
CA GLY A 60 2.85 -4.56 6.03
C GLY A 60 3.06 -5.93 6.61
N PHE A 61 3.78 -5.92 7.72
CA PHE A 61 4.16 -7.10 8.45
C PHE A 61 3.79 -6.91 9.91
N LEU A 62 3.41 -8.01 10.54
CA LEU A 62 3.46 -8.13 12.00
C LEU A 62 4.94 -8.17 12.39
N TYR A 63 5.29 -7.75 13.62
CA TYR A 63 6.63 -7.75 14.22
C TYR A 63 7.39 -6.40 14.14
N GLY A 64 8.14 -6.12 15.20
CA GLY A 64 8.92 -4.89 15.36
C GLY A 64 10.41 -5.08 15.03
N PRO A 65 11.30 -4.26 15.64
CA PRO A 65 12.73 -4.33 15.39
C PRO A 65 13.25 -5.77 15.50
N SER A 66 14.07 -6.19 14.53
CA SER A 66 14.70 -7.51 14.49
C SER A 66 16.21 -7.35 14.45
N SER A 67 16.93 -8.21 15.16
CA SER A 67 18.40 -8.31 15.07
C SER A 67 18.86 -9.13 13.86
N ASP A 68 17.94 -9.80 13.15
CA ASP A 68 18.23 -10.51 11.91
C ASP A 68 18.17 -9.52 10.73
N ALA A 69 19.34 -9.26 10.14
CA ALA A 69 19.48 -8.29 9.05
C ALA A 69 18.69 -8.67 7.79
N ALA A 70 18.62 -9.96 7.45
CA ALA A 70 17.89 -10.41 6.26
C ALA A 70 16.38 -10.22 6.44
N ARG A 71 15.89 -10.51 7.65
CA ARG A 71 14.49 -10.28 8.00
C ARG A 71 14.15 -8.79 8.04
N GLN A 72 15.05 -7.97 8.57
CA GLN A 72 14.88 -6.51 8.59
C GLN A 72 14.82 -5.95 7.16
N GLU A 73 15.77 -6.33 6.30
CA GLU A 73 15.80 -5.92 4.90
C GLU A 73 14.50 -6.29 4.18
N LEU A 74 14.07 -7.56 4.29
CA LEU A 74 12.84 -8.02 3.66
C LEU A 74 11.63 -7.22 4.15
N SER A 75 11.55 -6.95 5.44
CA SER A 75 10.41 -6.22 6.02
C SER A 75 10.37 -4.78 5.51
N LEU A 76 11.51 -4.09 5.51
CA LEU A 76 11.62 -2.69 5.08
C LEU A 76 11.42 -2.53 3.56
N ARG A 77 11.97 -3.44 2.76
CA ARG A 77 11.82 -3.38 1.29
C ARG A 77 10.38 -3.62 0.84
N HIS A 78 9.63 -4.42 1.60
CA HIS A 78 8.32 -4.89 1.16
C HIS A 78 7.14 -4.23 1.88
N SER A 79 7.34 -3.29 2.80
CA SER A 79 6.25 -2.76 3.64
C SER A 79 6.14 -1.25 3.61
N THR A 80 4.91 -0.76 3.70
CA THR A 80 4.56 0.65 3.95
C THR A 80 4.04 0.85 5.38
N MET A 81 3.76 -0.24 6.11
CA MET A 81 3.25 -0.18 7.48
C MET A 81 3.82 -1.30 8.35
N ALA A 82 3.87 -1.05 9.66
CA ALA A 82 4.22 -2.04 10.68
C ALA A 82 3.07 -2.20 11.69
N LEU A 83 2.78 -3.43 12.10
CA LEU A 83 1.82 -3.68 13.17
C LEU A 83 2.52 -3.63 14.54
N ASN A 84 1.94 -2.87 15.46
CA ASN A 84 2.37 -2.81 16.84
C ASN A 84 1.54 -3.76 17.70
N HIS A 85 2.06 -4.96 17.94
CA HIS A 85 1.45 -5.96 18.83
C HIS A 85 1.68 -5.66 20.32
N ALA A 86 2.63 -4.78 20.67
CA ALA A 86 2.95 -4.48 22.06
C ALA A 86 1.86 -3.66 22.77
N LEU A 87 0.74 -3.39 22.09
CA LEU A 87 -0.47 -2.79 22.65
C LEU A 87 -1.45 -3.81 23.23
N SER A 88 -1.15 -5.12 23.12
CA SER A 88 -1.83 -6.19 23.87
C SER A 88 -2.06 -5.85 25.35
N TRP A 89 -3.13 -6.35 25.94
CA TRP A 89 -3.52 -6.00 27.30
C TRP A 89 -2.47 -6.42 28.34
N ASN A 90 -2.06 -7.70 28.32
CA ASN A 90 -1.06 -8.25 29.24
C ASN A 90 0.33 -7.57 29.10
N VAL A 91 0.63 -6.96 27.95
CA VAL A 91 1.87 -6.23 27.73
C VAL A 91 1.74 -4.81 28.28
N ILE A 92 0.75 -4.06 27.79
CA ILE A 92 0.70 -2.61 28.00
C ILE A 92 0.05 -2.22 29.32
N GLU A 93 -0.87 -3.03 29.87
CA GLU A 93 -1.59 -2.78 31.13
C GLU A 93 -1.79 -4.08 31.95
N PRO A 94 -0.70 -4.75 32.37
CA PRO A 94 -0.76 -6.04 33.09
C PRO A 94 -1.49 -5.93 34.44
N SER A 95 -1.56 -4.73 35.01
CA SER A 95 -2.30 -4.44 36.24
C SER A 95 -3.03 -3.12 36.06
N ARG A 96 -4.24 -3.00 36.62
CA ARG A 96 -5.09 -1.82 36.43
C ARG A 96 -4.33 -0.52 36.67
N GLY A 97 -4.29 0.36 35.67
CA GLY A 97 -3.65 1.67 35.75
C GLY A 97 -2.12 1.67 35.76
N THR A 98 -1.49 0.49 35.69
CA THR A 98 -0.03 0.35 35.56
C THR A 98 0.31 0.07 34.11
N TYR A 99 0.84 1.08 33.43
CA TYR A 99 1.18 0.99 32.01
C TYR A 99 2.67 0.71 31.76
N VAL A 100 2.97 -0.22 30.85
CA VAL A 100 4.34 -0.58 30.45
C VAL A 100 4.57 -0.22 28.97
N PHE A 101 4.98 1.02 28.71
CA PHE A 101 5.06 1.54 27.34
C PHE A 101 6.32 1.15 26.56
N ALA A 102 7.41 0.79 27.23
CA ALA A 102 8.71 0.62 26.59
C ALA A 102 8.69 -0.31 25.34
N PRO A 103 7.98 -1.46 25.34
CA PRO A 103 7.89 -2.30 24.14
C PRO A 103 7.11 -1.61 23.00
N ALA A 104 5.98 -0.95 23.30
CA ALA A 104 5.18 -0.25 22.31
C ALA A 104 5.90 1.00 21.77
N ASP A 105 6.66 1.70 22.61
CA ASP A 105 7.52 2.82 22.23
C ASP A 105 8.63 2.37 21.27
N ALA A 106 9.24 1.20 21.51
CA ALA A 106 10.26 0.65 20.61
C ALA A 106 9.70 0.32 19.22
N HIS A 107 8.45 -0.17 19.15
CA HIS A 107 7.76 -0.38 17.88
C HIS A 107 7.42 0.94 17.18
N ALA A 108 6.95 1.96 17.92
CA ALA A 108 6.67 3.28 17.35
C ALA A 108 7.95 3.93 16.80
N ALA A 109 9.03 3.93 17.58
CA ALA A 109 10.31 4.46 17.15
C ALA A 109 10.88 3.75 15.92
N TYR A 110 10.68 2.43 15.81
CA TYR A 110 11.07 1.67 14.62
C TYR A 110 10.26 2.08 13.38
N ALA A 111 8.95 2.23 13.52
CA ALA A 111 8.09 2.67 12.43
C ALA A 111 8.49 4.07 11.94
N ASP A 112 8.67 5.02 12.87
CA ASP A 112 9.10 6.39 12.58
C ASP A 112 10.48 6.43 11.89
N ALA A 113 11.46 5.68 12.41
CA ALA A 113 12.82 5.65 11.86
C ALA A 113 12.89 5.13 10.42
N HIS A 114 11.88 4.36 10.00
CA HIS A 114 11.82 3.75 8.68
C HIS A 114 10.69 4.29 7.81
N GLY A 115 9.97 5.33 8.24
CA GLY A 115 8.88 5.95 7.49
C GLY A 115 7.70 4.99 7.24
N LEU A 116 7.43 4.10 8.19
CA LEU A 116 6.32 3.14 8.13
C LEU A 116 5.11 3.72 8.87
N ASP A 117 3.91 3.57 8.30
CA ASP A 117 2.68 3.78 9.06
C ASP A 117 2.60 2.77 10.21
N GLN A 118 2.09 3.18 11.38
CA GLN A 118 1.91 2.29 12.51
C GLN A 118 0.45 1.89 12.66
N HIS A 119 0.18 0.57 12.70
CA HIS A 119 -1.15 0.05 12.98
C HIS A 119 -1.19 -0.66 14.32
N GLY A 120 -2.12 -0.26 15.19
CA GLY A 120 -2.23 -0.81 16.53
C GLY A 120 -2.98 -2.14 16.56
N MET A 121 -2.33 -3.20 17.04
CA MET A 121 -2.98 -4.48 17.27
C MET A 121 -2.72 -4.90 18.73
N HIS A 122 -3.71 -5.00 19.61
CA HIS A 122 -5.14 -4.72 19.45
C HIS A 122 -5.56 -3.83 20.62
N PHE A 123 -6.63 -3.06 20.42
CA PHE A 123 -7.12 -2.16 21.45
C PHE A 123 -7.98 -2.90 22.50
N VAL A 124 -8.89 -3.76 22.03
CA VAL A 124 -9.76 -4.63 22.83
C VAL A 124 -9.85 -5.99 22.15
N TRP A 125 -9.45 -7.04 22.85
CA TRP A 125 -9.61 -8.42 22.42
C TRP A 125 -9.70 -9.29 23.67
N ASP A 126 -10.59 -10.27 23.65
CA ASP A 126 -10.84 -11.17 24.78
C ASP A 126 -9.80 -12.31 24.87
N GLN A 127 -9.22 -12.73 23.73
CA GLN A 127 -8.13 -13.71 23.63
C GLN A 127 -8.19 -14.88 24.62
N VAL A 128 -9.38 -15.47 24.79
CA VAL A 128 -9.61 -16.56 25.75
C VAL A 128 -8.68 -17.76 25.50
N GLY A 129 -8.06 -17.89 24.31
CA GLY A 129 -7.08 -18.92 23.99
C GLY A 129 -5.59 -18.53 24.05
N LEU A 130 -5.24 -17.27 24.36
CA LEU A 130 -3.87 -16.76 24.28
C LEU A 130 -3.39 -15.99 25.53
N ASP A 131 -4.17 -15.99 26.62
CA ASP A 131 -3.82 -15.36 27.92
C ASP A 131 -3.40 -13.89 27.79
N ASP A 132 -4.11 -13.15 26.93
CA ASP A 132 -3.82 -11.73 26.71
C ASP A 132 -4.64 -10.82 27.64
N LEU A 133 -5.82 -11.27 28.09
CA LEU A 133 -6.73 -10.49 28.92
C LEU A 133 -6.37 -10.64 30.41
N PRO A 134 -5.91 -9.58 31.11
CA PRO A 134 -5.51 -9.68 32.50
C PRO A 134 -6.71 -10.00 33.39
N THR A 135 -6.49 -10.82 34.42
CA THR A 135 -7.53 -11.22 35.39
C THR A 135 -8.28 -10.02 36.01
N TRP A 136 -7.62 -8.88 36.17
CA TRP A 136 -8.27 -7.68 36.71
C TRP A 136 -9.34 -7.10 35.76
N VAL A 137 -9.22 -7.33 34.45
CA VAL A 137 -10.25 -6.98 33.46
C VAL A 137 -11.34 -8.05 33.44
N GLU A 138 -10.95 -9.33 33.45
CA GLU A 138 -11.87 -10.47 33.43
C GLU A 138 -12.86 -10.49 34.60
N THR A 139 -12.42 -10.00 35.76
CA THR A 139 -13.20 -9.94 37.00
C THR A 139 -14.20 -8.78 37.06
N ILE A 140 -14.19 -7.88 36.08
CA ILE A 140 -15.14 -6.77 36.00
C ILE A 140 -16.49 -7.30 35.51
N THR A 141 -17.48 -7.31 36.41
CA THR A 141 -18.85 -7.73 36.10
C THR A 141 -19.81 -6.56 35.88
N ASP A 142 -19.44 -5.37 36.35
CA ASP A 142 -20.21 -4.14 36.13
C ASP A 142 -19.94 -3.57 34.74
N ALA A 143 -21.01 -3.36 33.96
CA ALA A 143 -20.90 -2.92 32.58
C ALA A 143 -20.43 -1.45 32.45
N ASP A 144 -20.76 -0.59 33.41
CA ASP A 144 -20.34 0.81 33.40
C ASP A 144 -18.87 0.95 33.79
N GLU A 145 -18.40 0.12 34.72
CA GLU A 145 -16.99 0.01 35.05
C GLU A 145 -16.16 -0.46 33.84
N LEU A 146 -16.58 -1.53 33.16
CA LEU A 146 -15.86 -2.01 31.98
C LEU A 146 -15.82 -0.93 30.88
N ARG A 147 -16.94 -0.22 30.64
CA ARG A 147 -16.97 0.92 29.71
C ARG A 147 -16.01 2.02 30.13
N ALA A 148 -15.92 2.34 31.42
CA ALA A 148 -15.00 3.36 31.92
C ALA A 148 -13.53 2.94 31.72
N VAL A 149 -13.20 1.68 32.01
CA VAL A 149 -11.87 1.09 31.77
C VAL A 149 -11.48 1.17 30.31
N LEU A 150 -12.36 0.74 29.39
CA LEU A 150 -12.10 0.82 27.95
C LEU A 150 -11.89 2.27 27.49
N ARG A 151 -12.71 3.22 27.96
CA ARG A 151 -12.53 4.65 27.62
C ARG A 151 -11.21 5.21 28.15
N GLN A 152 -10.82 4.83 29.37
CA GLN A 152 -9.56 5.28 29.95
C GLN A 152 -8.37 4.76 29.15
N ARG A 153 -8.39 3.46 28.83
CA ARG A 153 -7.36 2.83 27.99
C ARG A 153 -7.26 3.51 26.62
N ALA A 154 -8.39 3.81 25.97
CA ALA A 154 -8.40 4.52 24.69
C ALA A 154 -7.67 5.86 24.80
N ARG A 155 -8.03 6.68 25.79
CA ARG A 155 -7.39 7.98 26.00
C ARG A 155 -5.88 7.82 26.18
N VAL A 156 -5.45 6.95 27.09
CA VAL A 156 -4.03 6.76 27.37
C VAL A 156 -3.25 6.34 26.11
N LEU A 157 -3.78 5.39 25.32
CA LEU A 157 -3.08 4.89 24.14
C LEU A 157 -3.07 5.89 22.99
N PHE A 158 -4.23 6.50 22.67
CA PHE A 158 -4.32 7.44 21.55
C PHE A 158 -3.72 8.82 21.86
N ASP A 159 -3.68 9.25 23.13
CA ASP A 159 -2.96 10.47 23.52
C ASP A 159 -1.44 10.28 23.37
N ARG A 160 -0.93 9.06 23.64
CA ARG A 160 0.51 8.75 23.50
C ARG A 160 0.91 8.47 22.05
N TYR A 161 0.07 7.77 21.30
CA TYR A 161 0.32 7.37 19.91
C TYR A 161 -0.72 7.99 18.96
N PRO A 162 -0.66 9.30 18.69
CA PRO A 162 -1.69 10.00 17.91
C PRO A 162 -1.74 9.60 16.43
N GLY A 163 -0.67 9.00 15.91
CA GLY A 163 -0.58 8.48 14.53
C GLY A 163 -0.98 7.01 14.39
N LEU A 164 -1.43 6.36 15.46
CA LEU A 164 -1.82 4.96 15.45
C LEU A 164 -3.12 4.79 14.64
N ALA A 165 -3.02 4.09 13.50
CA ALA A 165 -4.15 3.73 12.66
C ALA A 165 -4.81 2.42 13.07
#